data_AF-A0A539CXF2-F1
#
_entry.id   AF-A0A539CXF2-F1
#
_cell.length_a   1.000
_cell.length_b   1.000
_cell.length_c   1.000
_cell.angle_alpha   90.00
_cell.angle_beta   90.00
_cell.angle_gamma   90.00
#
_symmetry.space_group_name_H-M   'P 1'
#
loop_
_entity.id
_entity.type
_entity.pdbx_description
1 polymer ?
#
loop_
_entity_poly.entity_id
_entity_poly.type
_entity_poly.pdbx_seq_one_letter_code
_entity_poly.pdbx_strand_id
1 'polypeptide(L)'
;MNKKLAGIAFWVLVLSAGAATALSWLAEKSANVRVPQKDPRAEPIKQTLERIKLPPGFKVSLHTLVPSARHSAVGPNGQVIFVGTKDTKVYSVTVDAASGVAKDVSEFAPSIPKKLPSGVCFAKDGTLYVAEINQVLAFPRAEAE
;
A
#
# COMPACT_ATOMS: atom_id res chain seq x y z
N MET A 1 72.03 6.78 7.51
CA MET A 1 71.60 5.64 8.34
C MET A 1 70.47 6.12 9.23
N ASN A 2 69.29 5.47 9.17
CA ASN A 2 68.06 5.62 9.98
C ASN A 2 67.27 6.94 9.76
N LYS A 3 66.31 7.03 8.82
CA LYS A 3 64.91 6.54 8.83
C LYS A 3 64.09 7.04 10.05
N LYS A 4 63.32 8.13 9.88
CA LYS A 4 61.86 8.11 9.62
C LYS A 4 61.32 9.53 9.39
N LEU A 5 60.81 9.74 8.18
CA LEU A 5 59.94 10.84 7.74
C LEU A 5 58.47 10.45 7.99
N ALA A 6 57.65 11.41 8.40
CA ALA A 6 56.24 11.61 8.00
C ALA A 6 55.65 12.66 8.97
N GLY A 7 55.43 13.93 8.61
CA GLY A 7 54.77 14.38 7.40
C GLY A 7 53.29 14.58 7.71
N ILE A 8 52.99 15.65 8.47
CA ILE A 8 51.63 16.13 8.72
C ILE A 8 51.08 16.61 7.37
N ALA A 9 50.20 15.82 6.76
CA ALA A 9 49.49 16.18 5.55
C ALA A 9 48.01 15.89 5.73
N PHE A 10 47.30 16.96 6.09
CA PHE A 10 45.96 17.33 5.62
C PHE A 10 45.20 16.22 4.86
N TRP A 11 44.36 15.46 5.56
CA TRP A 11 43.38 14.61 4.89
C TRP A 11 42.23 15.50 4.42
N VAL A 12 42.23 15.78 3.12
CA VAL A 12 41.06 16.24 2.36
C VAL A 12 39.95 15.21 2.56
N LEU A 13 38.84 15.67 3.13
CA LEU A 13 37.58 14.94 3.17
C LEU A 13 37.13 14.72 1.72
N VAL A 14 37.40 13.53 1.17
CA VAL A 14 36.80 13.11 -0.10
C VAL A 14 35.31 12.90 0.16
N LEU A 15 34.50 13.90 -0.22
CA LEU A 15 33.07 13.76 -0.38
C LEU A 15 32.85 12.77 -1.55
N SER A 16 32.75 11.48 -1.23
CA SER A 16 32.40 10.49 -2.24
C SER A 16 30.99 10.80 -2.73
N ALA A 17 30.76 10.65 -4.05
CA ALA A 17 29.49 10.84 -4.74
C ALA A 17 28.39 9.83 -4.32
N GLY A 18 28.43 9.32 -3.08
CA GLY A 18 27.45 8.41 -2.49
C GLY A 18 26.26 9.11 -1.83
N ALA A 19 26.33 10.43 -1.59
CA ALA A 19 25.20 11.16 -0.99
C ALA A 19 24.00 11.24 -1.95
N ALA A 20 24.24 11.48 -3.24
CA ALA A 20 23.18 11.58 -4.25
C ALA A 20 22.51 10.23 -4.55
N THR A 21 23.26 9.13 -4.52
CA THR A 21 22.71 7.78 -4.71
C THR A 21 21.94 7.28 -3.49
N ALA A 22 22.40 7.60 -2.27
CA ALA A 22 21.65 7.31 -1.05
C ALA A 22 20.33 8.12 -0.98
N LEU A 23 20.34 9.39 -1.38
CA LEU A 23 19.13 10.22 -1.49
C LEU A 23 18.16 9.70 -2.57
N SER A 24 18.67 9.29 -3.73
CA SER A 24 17.84 8.72 -4.80
C SER A 24 17.23 7.37 -4.39
N TRP A 25 17.97 6.52 -3.69
CA TRP A 25 17.48 5.23 -3.17
C TRP A 25 16.48 5.41 -2.01
N LEU A 26 16.67 6.42 -1.16
CA LEU A 26 15.72 6.77 -0.09
C LEU A 26 14.43 7.40 -0.66
N ALA A 27 14.52 8.18 -1.73
CA ALA A 27 13.36 8.74 -2.41
C ALA A 27 12.53 7.67 -3.14
N GLU A 28 13.17 6.70 -3.79
CA GLU A 28 12.51 5.53 -4.41
C GLU A 28 11.71 4.72 -3.39
N LYS A 29 12.24 4.58 -2.17
CA LYS A 29 11.62 3.81 -1.09
C LYS A 29 10.45 4.53 -0.40
N SER A 30 10.26 5.83 -0.69
CA SER A 30 9.21 6.68 -0.13
C SER A 30 8.05 6.92 -1.11
N ALA A 31 8.10 6.37 -2.33
CA ALA A 31 7.00 6.49 -3.27
C ALA A 31 5.82 5.62 -2.79
N ASN A 32 4.66 6.24 -2.57
CA ASN A 32 3.40 5.52 -2.36
C ASN A 32 3.23 4.48 -3.46
N VAL A 33 3.33 3.19 -3.10
CA VAL A 33 3.20 2.10 -4.06
C VAL A 33 1.76 2.07 -4.54
N ARG A 34 1.53 2.62 -5.74
CA ARG A 34 0.23 2.58 -6.42
C ARG A 34 0.09 1.29 -7.21
N VAL A 35 -1.07 0.65 -7.13
CA VAL A 35 -1.39 -0.56 -7.87
C VAL A 35 -2.06 -0.19 -9.19
N PRO A 36 -1.45 -0.50 -10.35
CA PRO A 36 -2.07 -0.26 -11.64
C PRO A 36 -3.40 -0.99 -11.79
N GLN A 37 -4.47 -0.27 -12.12
CA GLN A 37 -5.79 -0.85 -12.34
C GLN A 37 -6.02 -1.31 -13.79
N LYS A 38 -5.17 -0.88 -14.73
CA LYS A 38 -5.17 -1.30 -16.14
C LYS A 38 -4.15 -2.41 -16.38
N ASP A 39 -4.28 -3.50 -15.64
CA ASP A 39 -3.39 -4.65 -15.70
C ASP A 39 -3.97 -5.75 -16.62
N PRO A 40 -3.15 -6.47 -17.42
CA PRO A 40 -3.60 -7.62 -18.21
C PRO A 40 -4.37 -8.69 -17.42
N ARG A 41 -4.14 -8.79 -16.11
CA ARG A 41 -4.89 -9.68 -15.20
C ARG A 41 -6.38 -9.34 -15.08
N ALA A 42 -6.79 -8.13 -15.43
CA ALA A 42 -8.20 -7.72 -15.38
C ALA A 42 -9.07 -8.54 -16.34
N GLU A 43 -8.57 -8.84 -17.53
CA GLU A 43 -9.38 -9.40 -18.61
C GLU A 43 -9.85 -10.84 -18.34
N PRO A 44 -8.96 -11.77 -17.91
CA PRO A 44 -9.40 -13.11 -17.52
C PRO A 44 -10.37 -13.11 -16.34
N ILE A 45 -10.25 -12.14 -15.42
CA ILE A 45 -11.18 -11.99 -14.29
C ILE A 45 -12.56 -11.61 -14.82
N LYS A 46 -12.67 -10.61 -15.70
CA LYS A 46 -13.95 -10.21 -16.31
C LYS A 46 -14.63 -11.36 -17.04
N GLN A 47 -13.89 -12.11 -17.86
CA GLN A 47 -14.41 -13.30 -18.55
C GLN A 47 -14.91 -14.38 -17.57
N THR A 48 -14.24 -14.53 -16.41
CA THR A 48 -14.70 -15.44 -15.36
C THR A 48 -16.00 -14.94 -14.73
N LEU A 49 -16.14 -13.64 -14.49
CA LEU A 49 -17.35 -13.03 -13.91
C LEU A 49 -18.58 -13.20 -14.81
N GLU A 50 -18.42 -13.14 -16.14
CA GLU A 50 -19.51 -13.35 -17.11
C GLU A 50 -20.16 -14.75 -17.01
N ARG A 51 -19.42 -15.73 -16.48
CA ARG A 51 -19.91 -17.10 -16.30
C ARG A 51 -20.68 -17.30 -14.99
N ILE A 52 -20.69 -16.32 -14.09
CA ILE A 52 -21.35 -16.42 -12.79
C ILE A 52 -22.86 -16.21 -12.98
N LYS A 53 -23.65 -17.21 -12.59
CA LYS A 53 -25.11 -17.12 -12.60
C LYS A 53 -25.59 -16.41 -11.34
N LEU A 54 -26.36 -15.34 -11.52
CA LEU A 54 -26.92 -14.54 -10.43
C LEU A 54 -28.45 -14.61 -10.46
N PRO A 55 -29.13 -14.42 -9.31
CA PRO A 55 -30.58 -14.24 -9.29
C PRO A 55 -31.03 -13.02 -10.12
N PRO A 56 -32.29 -12.98 -10.59
CA PRO A 56 -32.83 -11.83 -11.28
C PRO A 56 -32.66 -10.54 -10.47
N GLY A 57 -32.23 -9.46 -11.12
CA GLY A 57 -31.99 -8.15 -10.49
C GLY A 57 -30.57 -7.90 -9.99
N PHE A 58 -29.68 -8.91 -10.01
CA PHE A 58 -28.29 -8.76 -9.58
C PHE A 58 -27.32 -8.66 -10.77
N LYS A 59 -26.22 -7.91 -10.58
CA LYS A 59 -25.10 -7.80 -11.53
C LYS A 59 -23.77 -7.95 -10.77
N VAL A 60 -22.77 -8.51 -11.45
CA VAL A 60 -21.40 -8.60 -10.94
C VAL A 60 -20.44 -8.01 -11.96
N SER A 61 -19.46 -7.24 -11.48
CA SER A 61 -18.41 -6.65 -12.29
C SER A 61 -17.14 -6.49 -11.47
N LEU A 62 -15.99 -6.36 -12.16
CA LEU A 62 -14.71 -6.10 -11.50
C LEU A 62 -14.68 -4.67 -10.95
N HIS A 63 -14.53 -4.51 -9.63
CA HIS A 63 -14.46 -3.20 -8.96
C HIS A 63 -13.02 -2.65 -8.87
N THR A 64 -12.05 -3.48 -8.47
CA THR A 64 -10.66 -3.06 -8.27
C THR A 64 -9.71 -4.25 -8.31
N LEU A 65 -8.45 -3.99 -8.64
CA LEU A 65 -7.35 -4.94 -8.52
C LEU A 65 -6.50 -4.59 -7.30
N VAL A 66 -6.46 -5.52 -6.35
CA VAL A 66 -5.60 -5.43 -5.16
C VAL A 66 -4.80 -6.74 -5.04
N PRO A 67 -3.46 -6.69 -4.91
CA PRO A 67 -2.66 -7.88 -4.72
C PRO A 67 -3.04 -8.59 -3.43
N SER A 68 -3.21 -9.92 -3.49
CA SER A 68 -3.38 -10.75 -2.30
C SER A 68 -4.55 -10.32 -1.38
N ALA A 69 -5.60 -9.73 -1.94
CA ALA A 69 -6.76 -9.22 -1.20
C ALA A 69 -7.45 -10.30 -0.35
N ARG A 70 -7.84 -9.93 0.87
CA ARG A 70 -8.59 -10.77 1.82
C ARG A 70 -9.86 -10.07 2.31
N HIS A 71 -9.84 -9.47 3.50
CA HIS A 71 -11.00 -8.72 3.98
C HIS A 71 -10.98 -7.29 3.44
N SER A 72 -12.17 -6.73 3.25
CA SER A 72 -12.37 -5.33 2.95
C SER A 72 -13.27 -4.69 3.99
N ALA A 73 -13.02 -3.41 4.27
CA ALA A 73 -13.87 -2.58 5.12
C ALA A 73 -14.14 -1.27 4.38
N VAL A 74 -15.42 -0.96 4.18
CA VAL A 74 -15.85 0.31 3.60
C VAL A 74 -15.74 1.37 4.69
N GLY A 75 -15.08 2.48 4.36
CA GLY A 75 -14.99 3.65 5.23
C GLY A 75 -16.36 4.20 5.58
N PRO A 76 -16.57 4.79 6.78
CA PRO A 76 -17.84 5.40 7.17
C PRO A 76 -18.38 6.42 6.17
N ASN A 77 -17.49 7.12 5.46
CA ASN A 77 -17.87 8.10 4.43
C ASN A 77 -18.14 7.47 3.06
N GLY A 78 -17.86 6.18 2.87
CA GLY A 78 -18.05 5.44 1.62
C GLY A 78 -17.07 5.80 0.49
N GLN A 79 -16.14 6.72 0.71
CA GLN A 79 -15.20 7.20 -0.31
C GLN A 79 -13.93 6.35 -0.43
N VAL A 80 -13.57 5.64 0.65
CA VAL A 80 -12.37 4.80 0.71
C VAL A 80 -12.76 3.40 1.19
N ILE A 81 -12.20 2.38 0.55
CA ILE A 81 -12.31 0.99 0.98
C ILE A 81 -10.92 0.52 1.40
N PHE A 82 -10.78 -0.01 2.60
CA PHE A 82 -9.54 -0.57 3.09
C PHE A 82 -9.53 -2.06 2.82
N VAL A 83 -8.44 -2.58 2.28
CA VAL A 83 -8.30 -3.99 1.90
C VAL A 83 -7.08 -4.58 2.58
N GLY A 84 -7.32 -5.54 3.47
CA GLY A 84 -6.29 -6.34 4.10
C GLY A 84 -5.73 -7.39 3.14
N THR A 85 -4.50 -7.83 3.39
CA THR A 85 -3.83 -8.83 2.53
C THR A 85 -3.25 -9.98 3.34
N LYS A 86 -2.92 -11.06 2.64
CA LYS A 86 -2.11 -12.17 3.19
C LYS A 86 -0.59 -11.88 3.20
N ASP A 87 -0.18 -10.70 2.75
CA ASP A 87 1.21 -10.31 2.63
C ASP A 87 1.59 -9.39 3.81
N THR A 88 2.23 -8.25 3.55
CA THR A 88 2.67 -7.30 4.59
C THR A 88 2.00 -5.93 4.49
N LYS A 89 0.94 -5.81 3.67
CA LYS A 89 0.36 -4.52 3.29
C LYS A 89 -1.14 -4.46 3.51
N VAL A 90 -1.62 -3.27 3.82
CA VAL A 90 -3.04 -2.91 3.69
C VAL A 90 -3.10 -1.90 2.55
N TYR A 91 -4.14 -1.97 1.74
CA TYR A 91 -4.36 -1.03 0.65
C TYR A 91 -5.58 -0.15 0.93
N SER A 92 -5.45 1.14 0.64
CA SER A 92 -6.56 2.09 0.56
C SER A 92 -7.01 2.21 -0.90
N VAL A 93 -8.29 1.94 -1.14
CA VAL A 93 -8.93 2.02 -2.46
C VAL A 93 -9.83 3.24 -2.47
N THR A 94 -9.45 4.27 -3.21
CA THR A 94 -10.30 5.47 -3.38
C THR A 94 -11.33 5.19 -4.46
N VAL A 95 -12.61 5.41 -4.14
CA VAL A 95 -13.73 5.18 -5.07
C VAL A 95 -14.04 6.44 -5.85
N ASP A 96 -14.29 6.30 -7.15
CA ASP A 96 -14.82 7.37 -7.98
C ASP A 96 -16.33 7.51 -7.75
N ALA A 97 -16.77 8.68 -7.28
CA ALA A 97 -18.17 8.90 -6.92
C ALA A 97 -19.16 8.81 -8.09
N ALA A 98 -18.71 9.03 -9.33
CA ALA A 98 -19.59 9.01 -10.51
C ALA A 98 -19.78 7.59 -11.05
N SER A 99 -18.72 6.77 -11.04
CA SER A 99 -18.74 5.40 -11.56
C SER A 99 -18.95 4.33 -10.48
N GLY A 100 -18.67 4.64 -9.22
CA GLY A 100 -18.67 3.67 -8.12
C GLY A 100 -17.56 2.62 -8.23
N VAL A 101 -16.52 2.89 -9.04
CA VAL A 101 -15.38 1.99 -9.29
C VAL A 101 -14.11 2.60 -8.69
N ALA A 102 -13.12 1.78 -8.35
CA ALA A 102 -11.85 2.25 -7.82
C ALA A 102 -11.10 3.17 -8.81
N LYS A 103 -10.74 4.36 -8.32
CA LYS A 103 -9.93 5.35 -9.02
C LYS A 103 -8.44 5.16 -8.78
N ASP A 104 -8.07 5.01 -7.50
CA ASP A 104 -6.68 4.85 -7.07
C ASP A 104 -6.59 3.78 -5.99
N VAL A 105 -5.47 3.06 -5.99
CA VAL A 105 -5.17 2.01 -5.02
C VAL A 105 -3.74 2.22 -4.55
N SER A 106 -3.59 2.61 -3.29
CA SER A 106 -2.31 2.92 -2.67
C SER A 106 -2.11 2.08 -1.41
N GLU A 107 -0.85 1.90 -1.02
CA GLU A 107 -0.51 1.30 0.26
C GLU A 107 -0.92 2.24 1.42
N PHE A 108 -1.60 1.68 2.42
CA PHE A 108 -2.06 2.38 3.61
C PHE A 108 -1.04 2.27 4.75
N ALA A 109 -0.71 3.40 5.37
CA ALA A 109 0.26 3.52 6.46
C ALA A 109 1.59 2.77 6.17
N PRO A 110 2.30 3.07 5.07
CA PRO A 110 3.51 2.36 4.66
C PRO A 110 4.66 2.49 5.68
N SER A 111 4.60 3.50 6.55
CA SER A 111 5.56 3.73 7.63
C SER A 111 5.46 2.72 8.77
N ILE A 112 4.33 2.01 8.89
CA ILE A 112 4.09 1.04 9.95
C ILE A 112 4.24 -0.37 9.38
N PRO A 113 5.23 -1.17 9.83
CA PRO A 113 5.36 -2.55 9.39
C PRO A 113 4.17 -3.38 9.88
N LYS A 114 3.64 -4.22 9.01
CA LYS A 114 2.48 -5.09 9.30
C LYS A 114 2.83 -6.53 8.98
N LYS A 115 2.25 -7.48 9.72
CA LYS A 115 2.44 -8.91 9.52
C LYS A 115 1.12 -9.62 9.26
N LEU A 116 0.87 -9.96 7.99
CA LEU A 116 -0.37 -10.61 7.56
C LEU A 116 -1.61 -9.84 8.03
N PRO A 117 -1.77 -8.56 7.64
CA PRO A 117 -2.87 -7.72 8.08
C PRO A 117 -4.16 -8.07 7.32
N SER A 118 -4.73 -9.24 7.59
CA SER A 118 -5.89 -9.73 6.86
C SER A 118 -7.20 -9.16 7.39
N GLY A 119 -7.33 -8.90 8.69
CA GLY A 119 -8.58 -8.40 9.28
C GLY A 119 -8.64 -6.89 9.22
N VAL A 120 -9.64 -6.32 8.58
CA VAL A 120 -9.90 -4.88 8.58
C VAL A 120 -11.36 -4.63 8.95
N CYS A 121 -11.62 -3.71 9.87
CA CYS A 121 -12.98 -3.30 10.22
C CYS A 121 -13.00 -1.90 10.81
N PHE A 122 -14.12 -1.20 10.63
CA PHE A 122 -14.38 0.07 11.31
C PHE A 122 -15.15 -0.16 12.59
N ALA A 123 -14.72 0.47 13.67
CA ALA A 123 -15.55 0.68 14.83
C ALA A 123 -16.56 1.81 14.58
N LYS A 124 -17.57 1.88 15.45
CA LYS A 124 -18.67 2.86 15.34
C LYS A 124 -18.22 4.31 15.44
N ASP A 125 -17.06 4.55 16.05
CA ASP A 125 -16.42 5.86 16.20
C ASP A 125 -15.60 6.27 14.96
N GLY A 126 -15.52 5.41 13.94
CA GLY A 126 -14.72 5.65 12.73
C GLY A 126 -13.26 5.20 12.83
N THR A 127 -12.85 4.57 13.94
CA THR A 127 -11.50 3.99 14.05
C THR A 127 -11.40 2.75 13.18
N LEU A 128 -10.42 2.72 12.26
CA LEU A 128 -10.07 1.52 11.51
C LEU A 128 -9.19 0.61 12.39
N TYR A 129 -9.65 -0.61 12.61
CA TYR A 129 -8.87 -1.67 13.22
C TYR A 129 -8.29 -2.58 12.16
N VAL A 130 -7.01 -2.90 12.32
CA VAL A 130 -6.30 -3.88 11.48
C VAL A 130 -5.81 -5.02 12.38
N ALA A 131 -6.39 -6.20 12.20
CA ALA A 131 -5.98 -7.41 12.88
C ALA A 131 -4.87 -8.12 12.08
N GLU A 132 -3.70 -8.16 12.70
CA GLU A 132 -2.54 -8.93 12.26
C GLU A 132 -2.47 -10.25 13.03
N ILE A 133 -1.55 -11.12 12.63
CA ILE A 133 -1.33 -12.39 13.35
C ILE A 133 -0.82 -12.19 14.79
N ASN A 134 -0.09 -11.11 15.05
CA ASN A 134 0.59 -10.87 16.33
C ASN A 134 0.03 -9.68 17.13
N GLN A 135 -0.84 -8.85 16.54
CA GLN A 135 -1.33 -7.62 17.16
C GLN A 135 -2.61 -7.12 16.49
N VAL A 136 -3.26 -6.15 17.13
CA VAL A 136 -4.34 -5.37 16.53
C VAL A 136 -3.94 -3.91 16.56
N LEU A 137 -3.86 -3.28 15.38
CA LEU A 137 -3.57 -1.86 15.23
C LEU A 137 -4.87 -1.06 15.16
N ALA A 138 -4.85 0.17 15.66
CA ALA A 138 -5.98 1.09 15.63
C ALA A 138 -5.57 2.40 14.94
N PHE A 139 -6.37 2.85 13.99
CA PHE A 139 -6.16 4.05 13.18
C PHE A 139 -7.37 4.98 13.29
N PRO A 140 -7.36 5.95 14.22
CA PRO A 140 -8.53 6.78 14.52
C PRO A 140 -8.91 7.79 13.42
N ARG A 141 -8.08 7.95 12.38
CA ARG A 141 -8.33 8.87 11.25
C ARG A 141 -7.89 8.28 9.90
N ALA A 142 -8.14 6.99 9.70
CA ALA A 142 -7.65 6.27 8.52
C ALA A 142 -8.09 6.87 7.17
N GLU A 143 -9.26 7.51 7.11
CA GLU A 143 -9.77 8.14 5.87
C GLU A 143 -9.15 9.51 5.56
N ALA A 144 -8.35 10.08 6.46
CA ALA A 144 -7.73 11.40 6.28
C ALA A 144 -6.27 11.34 5.79
N GLU A 145 -5.75 10.13 5.54
CA GLU A 145 -4.39 9.85 5.06
C GLU A 145 -4.37 9.64 3.54
#